data_AF-A0A9W4XYQ3-F1
#
_entry.id   AF-A0A9W4XYQ3-F1
#
_cell.length_a   1.000
_cell.length_b   1.000
_cell.length_c   1.000
_cell.angle_alpha   90.00
_cell.angle_beta   90.00
_cell.angle_gamma   90.00
#
_symmetry.space_group_name_H-M   'P 1'
#
loop_
_entity.id
_entity.type
_entity.pdbx_description
1 polymer ?
#
loop_
_entity_poly.entity_id
_entity_poly.type
_entity_poly.pdbx_seq_one_letter_code
_entity_poly.pdbx_strand_id
1 'polypeptide(L)'
;MPPKRNYQESSSIIYGSTVPWLNASNTQSSTSSTANEPSIPSTEASSTPIDQDVVMEAAKISYILFHRIELDGVVSHALDYIGVDRSSPSYTQWKKKLTTRQSSWHQATLNGTILSHVQKVAHSYHSANAYKKLQFLPQETRDNIWLNEYDKDPRGTISKIYQPIIGVLDLGSIFNTNLEDEEDRAKMAAMRVMLRNKYLYACQSTFELRGVEDKVTKTAKEAKAAQAAAVGGPAKCKRAWEDYDQIDDYAETIVPLENVPICFQLPLAQRVPDPKKAKTTLAVAENKKTESSEPDGNDIIV
;
A
#
# COMPACT_ATOMS: atom_id res chain seq x y z
N MET A 1 22.37 -4.15 -3.67
CA MET A 1 21.36 -3.24 -4.27
C MET A 1 20.28 -4.12 -4.86
N PRO A 2 18.98 -3.91 -4.57
CA PRO A 2 17.93 -4.62 -5.31
C PRO A 2 17.95 -4.15 -6.78
N PRO A 3 17.60 -5.01 -7.75
CA PRO A 3 17.66 -4.65 -9.15
C PRO A 3 16.66 -3.54 -9.47
N LYS A 4 17.12 -2.53 -10.22
CA LYS A 4 16.22 -1.56 -10.87
C LYS A 4 15.39 -2.36 -11.88
N ARG A 5 14.12 -2.61 -11.54
CA ARG A 5 13.16 -3.23 -12.46
C ARG A 5 12.98 -2.26 -13.64
N ASN A 6 13.28 -2.72 -14.86
CA ASN A 6 12.99 -1.98 -16.08
C ASN A 6 11.50 -2.16 -16.36
N TYR A 7 10.74 -1.07 -16.24
CA TYR A 7 9.31 -1.05 -16.49
C TYR A 7 9.05 -0.53 -17.90
N GLN A 8 8.18 -1.23 -18.63
CA GLN A 8 7.70 -0.82 -19.94
C GLN A 8 6.66 0.29 -19.72
N GLU A 9 6.98 1.53 -20.14
CA GLU A 9 6.04 2.66 -20.04
C GLU A 9 4.82 2.39 -20.92
N SER A 10 3.66 2.18 -20.29
CA SER A 10 2.36 2.14 -20.97
C SER A 10 2.07 3.54 -21.53
N SER A 11 1.65 3.62 -22.80
CA SER A 11 1.26 4.89 -23.43
C SER A 11 -0.05 5.46 -22.87
N SER A 12 -0.81 4.68 -22.11
CA SER A 12 -2.09 5.07 -21.50
C SER A 12 -2.05 4.98 -19.97
N ILE A 13 -2.73 5.92 -19.31
CA ILE A 13 -2.88 5.95 -17.85
C ILE A 13 -3.67 4.72 -17.40
N ILE A 14 -3.14 4.01 -16.40
CA ILE A 14 -3.78 2.84 -15.82
C ILE A 14 -4.58 3.30 -14.60
N TYR A 15 -5.88 3.05 -14.61
CA TYR A 15 -6.77 3.43 -13.51
C TYR A 15 -7.13 2.25 -12.62
N GLY A 16 -7.46 2.52 -11.35
CA GLY A 16 -7.83 1.49 -10.37
C GLY A 16 -8.97 0.57 -10.83
N SER A 17 -9.90 1.09 -11.64
CA SER A 17 -10.97 0.29 -12.28
C SER A 17 -10.47 -0.84 -13.18
N THR A 18 -9.29 -0.67 -13.79
CA THR A 18 -8.68 -1.63 -14.71
C THR A 18 -7.76 -2.63 -14.02
N VAL A 19 -7.50 -2.45 -12.72
CA VAL A 19 -6.57 -3.27 -11.94
C VAL A 19 -7.31 -4.42 -11.26
N PRO A 20 -7.05 -5.70 -11.63
CA PRO A 20 -7.86 -6.82 -11.16
C PRO A 20 -7.89 -7.01 -9.64
N TRP A 21 -6.78 -6.74 -8.95
CA TRP A 21 -6.67 -6.89 -7.50
C TRP A 21 -7.21 -5.69 -6.71
N LEU A 22 -7.69 -4.65 -7.40
CA LEU A 22 -8.40 -3.50 -6.81
C LEU A 22 -9.91 -3.54 -7.08
N ASN A 23 -10.34 -4.32 -8.07
CA ASN A 23 -11.73 -4.31 -8.54
C ASN A 23 -12.43 -5.64 -8.24
N ALA A 24 -13.44 -5.60 -7.38
CA ALA A 24 -14.25 -6.76 -7.02
C ALA A 24 -14.99 -7.39 -8.22
N SER A 25 -15.37 -6.56 -9.21
CA SER A 25 -16.25 -6.95 -10.32
C SER A 25 -15.60 -7.85 -11.36
N ASN A 26 -14.27 -7.98 -11.38
CA ASN A 26 -13.55 -8.83 -12.34
C ASN A 26 -13.13 -10.20 -11.77
N THR A 27 -13.57 -10.53 -10.55
CA THR A 27 -13.40 -11.88 -10.01
C THR A 27 -14.39 -12.80 -10.73
N GLN A 28 -13.98 -13.34 -11.89
CA GLN A 28 -14.76 -14.29 -12.66
C GLN A 28 -15.36 -15.35 -11.74
N SER A 29 -16.69 -15.36 -11.73
CA SER A 29 -17.53 -16.46 -11.26
C SER A 29 -17.03 -17.76 -11.86
N SER A 30 -16.36 -18.56 -11.02
CA SER A 30 -16.23 -20.00 -11.25
C SER A 30 -17.12 -20.68 -10.22
N THR A 31 -18.44 -20.58 -10.40
CA THR A 31 -19.42 -21.38 -9.67
C THR A 31 -19.86 -22.54 -10.54
N SER A 32 -19.51 -23.76 -10.14
CA SER A 32 -20.41 -24.92 -10.22
C SER A 32 -19.88 -26.10 -9.39
N SER A 33 -20.48 -26.25 -8.21
CA SER A 33 -21.12 -27.48 -7.70
C SER A 33 -20.34 -28.80 -7.66
N THR A 34 -19.93 -29.24 -6.47
CA THR A 34 -20.57 -30.41 -5.79
C THR A 34 -20.06 -30.57 -4.36
N ALA A 35 -20.99 -30.89 -3.47
CA ALA A 35 -20.76 -31.24 -2.08
C ALA A 35 -19.86 -32.48 -1.96
N ASN A 36 -18.82 -32.39 -1.12
CA ASN A 36 -18.46 -33.34 -0.06
C ASN A 36 -17.10 -32.95 0.51
N GLU A 37 -17.07 -32.64 1.80
CA GLU A 37 -15.84 -32.62 2.59
C GLU A 37 -15.16 -34.00 2.54
N PRO A 38 -13.82 -34.04 2.53
CA PRO A 38 -13.18 -34.19 3.83
C PRO A 38 -12.02 -33.21 4.03
N SER A 39 -11.89 -32.79 5.27
CA SER A 39 -10.91 -31.85 5.80
C SER A 39 -9.47 -32.16 5.33
N ILE A 40 -8.86 -31.21 4.62
CA ILE A 40 -7.47 -31.27 4.13
C ILE A 40 -6.57 -30.57 5.18
N PRO A 41 -5.38 -31.09 5.50
CA PRO A 41 -4.53 -30.53 6.54
C PRO A 41 -4.11 -29.09 6.21
N SER A 42 -4.20 -28.23 7.23
CA SER A 42 -3.67 -26.86 7.27
C SER A 42 -2.21 -26.84 6.84
N THR A 43 -1.99 -26.64 5.55
CA THR A 43 -0.66 -26.42 5.00
C THR A 43 -0.39 -24.94 5.15
N GLU A 44 0.65 -24.57 5.90
CA GLU A 44 1.13 -23.20 6.01
C GLU A 44 1.30 -22.63 4.61
N ALA A 45 0.38 -21.75 4.19
CA ALA A 45 0.50 -21.06 2.93
C ALA A 45 1.68 -20.11 3.04
N SER A 46 2.85 -20.53 2.54
CA SER A 46 3.93 -19.59 2.25
C SER A 46 3.39 -18.64 1.19
N SER A 47 3.03 -17.42 1.58
CA SER A 47 2.58 -16.39 0.63
C SER A 47 3.64 -16.23 -0.44
N THR A 48 3.26 -16.32 -1.72
CA THR A 48 4.23 -16.08 -2.78
C THR A 48 4.70 -14.62 -2.71
N PRO A 49 5.90 -14.29 -3.22
CA PRO A 49 6.34 -12.89 -3.31
C PRO A 49 5.34 -11.99 -4.06
N ILE A 50 4.62 -12.55 -5.04
CA ILE A 50 3.61 -11.83 -5.83
C ILE A 50 2.37 -11.52 -4.97
N ASP A 51 1.87 -12.49 -4.20
CA ASP A 51 0.73 -12.29 -3.30
C ASP A 51 1.04 -11.21 -2.26
N GLN A 52 2.28 -11.20 -1.77
CA GLN A 52 2.72 -10.16 -0.86
C GLN A 52 2.75 -8.78 -1.51
N ASP A 53 3.26 -8.66 -2.74
CA ASP A 53 3.29 -7.40 -3.45
C ASP A 53 1.86 -6.88 -3.67
N VAL A 54 0.91 -7.72 -4.09
CA VAL A 54 -0.51 -7.34 -4.29
C VAL A 54 -1.13 -6.73 -3.04
N VAL A 55 -1.06 -7.44 -1.90
CA VAL A 55 -1.65 -6.97 -0.64
C VAL A 55 -0.97 -5.69 -0.16
N MET A 56 0.35 -5.59 -0.32
CA MET A 56 1.11 -4.41 0.10
C MET A 56 0.83 -3.18 -0.77
N GLU A 57 0.67 -3.31 -2.08
CA GLU A 57 0.30 -2.20 -2.96
C GLU A 57 -1.15 -1.74 -2.69
N ALA A 58 -2.10 -2.66 -2.49
CA ALA A 58 -3.46 -2.34 -2.08
C ALA A 58 -3.50 -1.57 -0.75
N ALA A 59 -2.68 -2.01 0.22
CA ALA A 59 -2.55 -1.34 1.50
C ALA A 59 -1.96 0.07 1.39
N LYS A 60 -1.01 0.31 0.48
CA LYS A 60 -0.48 1.66 0.20
C LYS A 60 -1.57 2.56 -0.37
N ILE A 61 -2.36 2.08 -1.32
CA ILE A 61 -3.48 2.84 -1.91
C ILE A 61 -4.49 3.21 -0.84
N SER A 62 -4.94 2.22 -0.05
CA SER A 62 -5.84 2.44 1.08
C SER A 62 -5.29 3.51 2.03
N TYR A 63 -4.02 3.42 2.39
CA TYR A 63 -3.40 4.41 3.27
C TYR A 63 -3.25 5.80 2.64
N ILE A 64 -2.99 5.90 1.33
CA ILE A 64 -2.94 7.20 0.66
C ILE A 64 -4.31 7.86 0.66
N LEU A 65 -5.37 7.11 0.31
CA LEU A 65 -6.73 7.62 0.25
C LEU A 65 -7.28 7.98 1.63
N PHE A 66 -7.08 7.11 2.62
CA PHE A 66 -7.80 7.19 3.90
C PHE A 66 -6.90 7.41 5.12
N HIS A 67 -5.57 7.34 5.00
CA HIS A 67 -4.61 7.35 6.14
C HIS A 67 -4.79 6.23 7.17
N ARG A 68 -5.65 5.27 6.85
CA ARG A 68 -5.87 4.01 7.55
C ARG A 68 -5.89 2.85 6.57
N ILE A 69 -5.45 1.69 7.03
CA ILE A 69 -5.54 0.43 6.30
C ILE A 69 -6.74 -0.32 6.86
N GLU A 70 -7.91 -0.11 6.26
CA GLU A 70 -9.10 -0.88 6.61
C GLU A 70 -9.10 -2.22 5.87
N LEU A 71 -9.34 -3.28 6.63
CA LEU A 71 -9.44 -4.64 6.07
C LEU A 71 -10.77 -4.87 5.36
N ASP A 72 -11.75 -3.98 5.52
CA ASP A 72 -13.09 -4.10 4.94
C ASP A 72 -13.24 -3.35 3.60
N GLY A 73 -12.19 -2.69 3.11
CA GLY A 73 -12.19 -1.94 1.84
C GLY A 73 -11.24 -2.52 0.80
N VAL A 74 -10.41 -1.66 0.21
CA VAL A 74 -9.42 -1.97 -0.85
C VAL A 74 -8.59 -3.22 -0.55
N VAL A 75 -8.22 -3.41 0.72
CA VAL A 75 -7.40 -4.55 1.15
C VAL A 75 -8.18 -5.86 1.23
N SER A 76 -9.48 -5.82 1.53
CA SER A 76 -10.33 -7.02 1.52
C SER A 76 -10.28 -7.66 0.14
N HIS A 77 -10.46 -6.86 -0.92
CA HIS A 77 -10.45 -7.36 -2.29
C HIS A 77 -9.10 -7.94 -2.68
N ALA A 78 -8.00 -7.32 -2.27
CA ALA A 78 -6.66 -7.85 -2.52
C ALA A 78 -6.42 -9.19 -1.80
N LEU A 79 -6.94 -9.35 -0.58
CA LEU A 79 -6.87 -10.60 0.19
C LEU A 79 -7.73 -11.69 -0.44
N ASP A 80 -8.96 -11.36 -0.85
CA ASP A 80 -9.86 -12.29 -1.54
C ASP A 80 -9.27 -12.73 -2.89
N TYR A 81 -8.64 -11.80 -3.62
CA TYR A 81 -7.98 -12.05 -4.91
C TYR A 81 -6.86 -13.08 -4.79
N ILE A 82 -6.09 -13.05 -3.69
CA ILE A 82 -5.05 -14.06 -3.40
C ILE A 82 -5.57 -15.29 -2.65
N GLY A 83 -6.89 -15.42 -2.46
CA GLY A 83 -7.53 -16.57 -1.83
C GLY A 83 -7.41 -16.62 -0.30
N VAL A 84 -7.19 -15.49 0.37
CA VAL A 84 -7.14 -15.40 1.83
C VAL A 84 -8.50 -15.00 2.39
N ASP A 85 -9.24 -15.99 2.89
CA ASP A 85 -10.53 -15.77 3.54
C ASP A 85 -10.39 -15.24 4.99
N ARG A 86 -11.39 -14.48 5.46
CA ARG A 86 -11.45 -13.88 6.80
C ARG A 86 -11.37 -14.90 7.94
N SER A 87 -11.88 -16.11 7.74
CA SER A 87 -11.83 -17.17 8.74
C SER A 87 -10.46 -17.85 8.82
N SER A 88 -9.57 -17.60 7.86
CA SER A 88 -8.28 -18.27 7.78
C SER A 88 -7.25 -17.74 8.80
N PRO A 89 -6.34 -18.60 9.30
CA PRO A 89 -5.19 -18.15 10.11
C PRO A 89 -4.32 -17.12 9.36
N SER A 90 -4.21 -17.26 8.03
CA SER A 90 -3.48 -16.35 7.14
C SER A 90 -4.04 -14.93 7.18
N TYR A 91 -5.36 -14.76 7.30
CA TYR A 91 -5.98 -13.44 7.44
C TYR A 91 -5.55 -12.73 8.73
N THR A 92 -5.44 -13.46 9.84
CA THR A 92 -4.95 -12.91 11.11
C THR A 92 -3.49 -12.47 11.01
N GLN A 93 -2.65 -13.25 10.31
CA GLN A 93 -1.26 -12.88 10.04
C GLN A 93 -1.17 -11.61 9.19
N TRP A 94 -1.97 -11.51 8.13
CA TRP A 94 -2.06 -10.32 7.28
C TRP A 94 -2.51 -9.09 8.05
N LYS A 95 -3.56 -9.21 8.86
CA LYS A 95 -4.03 -8.15 9.76
C LYS A 95 -2.88 -7.61 10.61
N LYS A 96 -2.13 -8.47 11.31
CA LYS A 96 -0.99 -8.07 12.15
C LYS A 96 0.12 -7.39 11.32
N LYS A 97 0.44 -7.93 10.15
CA LYS A 97 1.45 -7.38 9.24
C LYS A 97 1.07 -5.99 8.74
N LEU A 98 -0.19 -5.81 8.35
CA LEU A 98 -0.73 -4.55 7.86
C LEU A 98 -0.82 -3.48 8.96
N THR A 99 -1.28 -3.83 10.16
CA THR A 99 -1.26 -2.91 11.31
C THR A 99 0.17 -2.43 11.63
N THR A 100 1.14 -3.35 11.53
CA THR A 100 2.56 -3.02 11.71
C THR A 100 3.04 -2.06 10.61
N ARG A 101 2.63 -2.29 9.36
CA ARG A 101 2.97 -1.43 8.21
C ARG A 101 2.34 -0.05 8.31
N GLN A 102 1.06 0.06 8.67
CA GLN A 102 0.40 1.34 8.96
C GLN A 102 1.19 2.14 9.98
N SER A 103 1.53 1.51 11.11
CA SER A 103 2.29 2.16 12.18
C SER A 103 3.67 2.66 11.69
N SER A 104 4.35 1.84 10.88
CA SER A 104 5.64 2.19 10.29
C SER A 104 5.54 3.36 9.28
N TRP A 105 4.56 3.34 8.38
CA TRP A 105 4.32 4.42 7.42
C TRP A 105 3.91 5.72 8.12
N HIS A 106 3.08 5.61 9.14
CA HIS A 106 2.68 6.73 9.97
C HIS A 106 3.89 7.37 10.66
N GLN A 107 4.76 6.56 11.26
CA GLN A 107 6.00 7.04 11.86
C GLN A 107 6.93 7.69 10.83
N ALA A 108 7.14 7.05 9.67
CA ALA A 108 8.00 7.59 8.63
C ALA A 108 7.48 8.94 8.10
N THR A 109 6.18 9.03 7.83
CA THR A 109 5.58 10.21 7.21
C THR A 109 5.43 11.36 8.22
N LEU A 110 4.84 11.13 9.40
CA LEU A 110 4.66 12.19 10.41
C LEU A 110 5.96 12.57 11.12
N ASN A 111 6.68 11.58 11.66
CA ASN A 111 7.85 11.86 12.49
C ASN A 111 9.11 12.07 11.65
N GLY A 112 9.23 11.35 10.52
CA GLY A 112 10.39 11.43 9.65
C GLY A 112 10.37 12.67 8.76
N THR A 113 9.24 12.98 8.13
CA THR A 113 9.19 14.04 7.10
C THR A 113 8.39 15.26 7.53
N ILE A 114 7.10 15.12 7.85
CA ILE A 114 6.20 16.26 8.09
C ILE A 114 6.67 17.12 9.26
N LEU A 115 7.05 16.53 10.40
CA LEU A 115 7.50 17.29 11.55
C LEU A 115 8.71 18.19 11.23
N SER A 116 9.71 17.64 10.53
CA SER A 116 10.88 18.42 10.12
C SER A 116 10.51 19.50 9.12
N HIS A 117 9.61 19.20 8.17
CA HIS A 117 9.10 20.15 7.19
C HIS A 117 8.41 21.34 7.85
N VAL A 118 7.44 21.09 8.73
CA VAL A 118 6.69 22.13 9.47
C VAL A 118 7.63 22.99 10.31
N GLN A 119 8.62 22.39 10.98
CA GLN A 119 9.64 23.13 11.73
C GLN A 119 10.44 24.08 10.85
N LYS A 120 10.88 23.62 9.67
CA LYS A 120 11.64 24.44 8.72
C LYS A 120 10.81 25.60 8.19
N VAL A 121 9.57 25.35 7.77
CA VAL A 121 8.69 26.39 7.24
C VAL A 121 8.35 27.41 8.33
N ALA A 122 8.02 26.97 9.55
CA ALA A 122 7.76 27.86 10.68
C ALA A 122 8.98 28.73 11.01
N HIS A 123 10.19 28.13 11.06
CA HIS A 123 11.42 28.86 11.30
C HIS A 123 11.73 29.89 10.20
N SER A 124 11.53 29.52 8.93
CA SER A 124 11.69 30.44 7.79
C SER A 124 10.72 31.62 7.89
N TYR A 125 9.47 31.36 8.28
CA TYR A 125 8.48 32.41 8.46
C TYR A 125 8.86 33.37 9.59
N HIS A 126 9.26 32.86 10.76
CA HIS A 126 9.67 33.69 11.90
C HIS A 126 10.93 34.51 11.61
N SER A 127 11.87 33.96 10.83
CA SER A 127 13.08 34.66 10.43
C SER A 127 12.78 35.85 9.50
N ALA A 128 11.78 35.70 8.62
CA ALA A 128 11.33 36.78 7.74
C ALA A 128 10.39 37.79 8.42
N ASN A 129 9.77 37.42 9.55
CA ASN A 129 8.78 38.23 10.25
C ASN A 129 9.15 38.37 11.73
N ALA A 130 10.10 39.26 12.02
CA ALA A 130 10.32 39.72 13.39
C ALA A 130 8.98 40.20 13.95
N TYR A 131 8.57 39.69 15.13
CA TYR A 131 7.34 40.04 15.85
C TYR A 131 6.01 39.38 15.45
N LYS A 132 5.91 38.62 14.33
CA LYS A 132 4.69 37.85 14.03
C LYS A 132 4.90 36.37 14.30
N LYS A 133 4.16 35.82 15.27
CA LYS A 133 4.18 34.37 15.52
C LYS A 133 3.10 33.67 14.72
N LEU A 134 3.49 32.57 14.09
CA LEU A 134 2.60 31.71 13.30
C LEU A 134 1.30 31.33 14.04
N GLN A 135 1.36 31.01 15.34
CA GLN A 135 0.17 30.60 16.10
C GLN A 135 -0.91 31.69 16.25
N PHE A 136 -0.52 32.96 16.18
CA PHE A 136 -1.44 34.09 16.32
C PHE A 136 -2.00 34.56 14.99
N LEU A 137 -1.57 33.95 13.88
CA LEU A 137 -2.14 34.24 12.57
C LEU A 137 -3.52 33.59 12.44
N PRO A 138 -4.44 34.18 11.68
CA PRO A 138 -5.66 33.51 11.25
C PRO A 138 -5.35 32.19 10.54
N GLN A 139 -6.26 31.22 10.66
CA GLN A 139 -6.10 29.89 10.05
C GLN A 139 -5.81 29.98 8.55
N GLU A 140 -6.60 30.74 7.81
CA GLU A 140 -6.43 30.99 6.38
C GLU A 140 -5.03 31.52 6.03
N THR A 141 -4.47 32.40 6.87
CA THR A 141 -3.11 32.93 6.67
C THR A 141 -2.05 31.85 6.89
N ARG A 142 -2.24 30.96 7.89
CA ARG A 142 -1.34 29.81 8.08
C ARG A 142 -1.42 28.84 6.92
N ASP A 143 -2.63 28.58 6.43
CA ASP A 143 -2.86 27.68 5.30
C ASP A 143 -2.13 28.20 4.06
N ASN A 144 -2.22 29.51 3.78
CA ASN A 144 -1.46 30.14 2.70
C ASN A 144 0.06 29.97 2.87
N ILE A 145 0.60 29.99 4.09
CA ILE A 145 2.03 29.75 4.33
C ILE A 145 2.41 28.31 3.97
N TRP A 146 1.61 27.32 4.39
CA TRP A 146 1.85 25.92 4.05
C TRP A 146 1.78 25.70 2.54
N LEU A 147 0.73 26.23 1.91
CA LEU A 147 0.43 26.05 0.51
C LEU A 147 1.45 26.76 -0.40
N ASN A 148 1.91 27.96 -0.02
CA ASN A 148 2.99 28.64 -0.74
C ASN A 148 4.30 27.83 -0.76
N GLU A 149 4.57 27.02 0.27
CA GLU A 149 5.71 26.11 0.25
C GLU A 149 5.46 24.91 -0.67
N TYR A 150 4.26 24.34 -0.63
CA TYR A 150 3.87 23.21 -1.48
C TYR A 150 3.88 23.58 -2.97
N ASP A 151 3.31 24.74 -3.32
CA ASP A 151 3.11 25.18 -4.69
C ASP A 151 4.43 25.48 -5.42
N LYS A 152 5.58 25.55 -4.72
CA LYS A 152 6.93 25.63 -5.32
C LYS A 152 7.36 24.34 -6.02
N ASP A 153 7.02 23.19 -5.45
CA ASP A 153 7.35 21.86 -5.97
C ASP A 153 6.32 20.83 -5.47
N PRO A 154 5.10 20.81 -6.02
CA PRO A 154 4.03 19.92 -5.55
C PRO A 154 4.43 18.44 -5.63
N ARG A 155 5.01 18.05 -6.77
CA ARG A 155 5.41 16.66 -7.04
C ARG A 155 6.50 16.21 -6.08
N GLY A 156 7.59 16.99 -5.94
CA GLY A 156 8.69 16.62 -5.07
C GLY A 156 8.31 16.67 -3.60
N THR A 157 7.44 17.59 -3.20
CA THR A 157 6.92 17.67 -1.82
C THR A 157 6.14 16.41 -1.44
N ILE A 158 5.14 16.02 -2.24
CA ILE A 158 4.35 14.79 -2.01
C ILE A 158 5.25 13.55 -2.07
N SER A 159 6.17 13.49 -3.04
CA SER A 159 7.10 12.36 -3.18
C SER A 159 7.96 12.17 -1.94
N LYS A 160 8.42 13.26 -1.31
CA LYS A 160 9.23 13.22 -0.08
C LYS A 160 8.40 12.85 1.14
N ILE A 161 7.22 13.45 1.29
CA ILE A 161 6.35 13.20 2.44
C ILE A 161 5.92 11.75 2.45
N TYR A 162 5.31 11.29 1.36
CA TYR A 162 4.72 9.96 1.24
C TYR A 162 5.68 8.94 0.60
N GLN A 163 7.00 9.20 0.61
CA GLN A 163 8.02 8.34 -0.01
C GLN A 163 7.81 6.83 0.22
N PRO A 164 7.45 6.33 1.43
CA PRO A 164 7.30 4.89 1.66
C PRO A 164 6.17 4.22 0.88
N ILE A 165 5.21 5.00 0.39
CA ILE A 165 3.93 4.48 -0.14
C ILE A 165 3.56 5.04 -1.51
N ILE A 166 3.98 6.26 -1.84
CA ILE A 166 3.48 7.02 -2.99
C ILE A 166 3.86 6.42 -4.35
N GLY A 167 4.86 5.54 -4.38
CA GLY A 167 5.30 4.86 -5.60
C GLY A 167 4.26 3.94 -6.25
N VAL A 168 3.15 3.65 -5.57
CA VAL A 168 2.01 2.93 -6.16
C VAL A 168 1.21 3.79 -7.14
N LEU A 169 1.29 5.12 -7.02
CA LEU A 169 0.60 6.06 -7.89
C LEU A 169 1.46 6.50 -9.08
N ASP A 170 0.83 6.73 -10.22
CA ASP A 170 1.50 7.35 -11.36
C ASP A 170 1.63 8.86 -11.17
N LEU A 171 2.68 9.26 -10.45
CA LEU A 171 3.01 10.67 -10.22
C LEU A 171 3.42 11.41 -11.51
N GLY A 172 3.80 10.70 -12.56
CA GLY A 172 4.12 11.30 -13.85
C GLY A 172 2.85 11.89 -14.47
N SER A 173 1.80 11.09 -14.54
CA SER A 173 0.50 11.51 -15.07
C SER A 173 -0.23 12.49 -14.14
N ILE A 174 -0.22 12.26 -12.82
CA ILE A 174 -0.90 13.15 -11.85
C ILE A 174 -0.42 14.60 -11.98
N PHE A 175 0.87 14.81 -12.18
CA PHE A 175 1.46 16.15 -12.26
C PHE A 175 1.71 16.61 -13.71
N ASN A 176 1.20 15.87 -14.70
CA ASN A 176 1.20 16.33 -16.09
C ASN A 176 0.01 17.28 -16.33
N THR A 177 0.31 18.53 -16.69
CA THR A 177 -0.70 19.55 -17.03
C THR A 177 -1.09 19.56 -18.50
N ASN A 178 -0.38 18.81 -19.34
CA ASN A 178 -0.51 18.83 -20.80
C ASN A 178 -1.22 17.59 -21.34
N LEU A 179 -2.16 17.03 -20.58
CA LEU A 179 -2.98 15.90 -21.03
C LEU A 179 -3.99 16.39 -22.08
N GLU A 180 -4.08 15.65 -23.19
CA GLU A 180 -4.98 15.97 -24.31
C GLU A 180 -6.43 15.67 -23.96
N ASP A 181 -6.67 14.53 -23.30
CA ASP A 181 -8.00 14.06 -22.91
C ASP A 181 -8.56 14.84 -21.71
N GLU A 182 -9.81 15.31 -21.84
CA GLU A 182 -10.47 16.14 -20.83
C GLU A 182 -10.85 15.35 -19.56
N GLU A 183 -11.20 14.08 -19.72
CA GLU A 183 -11.57 13.22 -18.59
C GLU A 183 -10.34 12.90 -17.75
N ASP A 184 -9.23 12.56 -18.39
CA ASP A 184 -7.94 12.34 -17.73
C ASP A 184 -7.45 13.63 -17.04
N ARG A 185 -7.61 14.79 -17.68
CA ARG A 185 -7.32 16.09 -17.06
C ARG A 185 -8.11 16.29 -15.77
N ALA A 186 -9.42 16.03 -15.80
CA ALA A 186 -10.30 16.18 -14.64
C ALA A 186 -9.90 15.23 -13.51
N LYS A 187 -9.63 13.95 -13.81
CA LYS A 187 -9.17 12.95 -12.83
C LYS A 187 -7.84 13.34 -12.21
N MET A 188 -6.86 13.78 -13.00
CA MET A 188 -5.56 14.20 -12.48
C MET A 188 -5.66 15.49 -11.66
N ALA A 189 -6.56 16.41 -12.04
CA ALA A 189 -6.85 17.60 -11.24
C ALA A 189 -7.42 17.23 -9.86
N ALA A 190 -8.39 16.30 -9.79
CA ALA A 190 -8.93 15.80 -8.54
C ALA A 190 -7.85 15.16 -7.67
N MET A 191 -6.97 14.34 -8.26
CA MET A 191 -5.82 13.75 -7.54
C MET A 191 -4.89 14.82 -6.96
N ARG A 192 -4.60 15.89 -7.71
CA ARG A 192 -3.77 17.00 -7.22
C ARG A 192 -4.45 17.74 -6.06
N VAL A 193 -5.76 17.96 -6.13
CA VAL A 193 -6.54 18.60 -5.05
C VAL A 193 -6.48 17.75 -3.77
N MET A 194 -6.75 16.44 -3.88
CA MET A 194 -6.67 15.51 -2.76
C MET A 194 -5.28 15.55 -2.10
N LEU A 195 -4.21 15.42 -2.90
CA LEU A 195 -2.83 15.42 -2.38
C LEU A 195 -2.46 16.75 -1.72
N ARG A 196 -2.90 17.88 -2.30
CA ARG A 196 -2.69 19.23 -1.73
C ARG A 196 -3.40 19.39 -0.38
N ASN A 197 -4.64 18.91 -0.28
CA ASN A 197 -5.41 18.95 0.97
C ASN A 197 -4.81 18.03 2.04
N LYS A 198 -4.33 16.84 1.66
CA LYS A 198 -3.59 15.95 2.57
C LYS A 198 -2.33 16.60 3.11
N TYR A 199 -1.56 17.28 2.25
CA TYR A 199 -0.40 18.05 2.65
C TYR A 199 -0.77 19.14 3.66
N LEU A 200 -1.81 19.93 3.34
CA LEU A 200 -2.28 21.02 4.19
C LEU A 200 -2.67 20.50 5.57
N TYR A 201 -3.52 19.47 5.59
CA TYR A 201 -3.98 18.83 6.80
C TYR A 201 -2.83 18.28 7.65
N ALA A 202 -1.85 17.62 7.02
CA ALA A 202 -0.70 17.07 7.71
C ALA A 202 0.16 18.17 8.37
N CYS A 203 0.36 19.29 7.67
CA CYS A 203 1.10 20.42 8.20
C CYS A 203 0.37 21.07 9.38
N GLN A 204 -0.93 21.36 9.21
CA GLN A 204 -1.72 22.03 10.23
C GLN A 204 -1.88 21.17 11.49
N SER A 205 -2.27 19.90 11.32
CA SER A 205 -2.41 18.95 12.43
C SER A 205 -1.10 18.77 13.19
N THR A 206 0.02 18.74 12.47
CA THR A 206 1.34 18.62 13.11
C THR A 206 1.71 19.87 13.89
N PHE A 207 1.47 21.04 13.32
CA PHE A 207 1.75 22.32 13.97
C PHE A 207 0.98 22.46 15.29
N GLU A 208 -0.35 22.26 15.23
CA GLU A 208 -1.26 22.43 16.37
C GLU A 208 -1.08 21.34 17.43
N LEU A 209 -1.16 20.06 17.02
CA LEU A 209 -1.26 18.97 17.97
C LEU A 209 0.09 18.57 18.57
N ARG A 210 1.21 19.01 17.97
CA ARG A 210 2.56 18.73 18.49
C ARG A 210 3.27 19.94 19.08
N GLY A 211 2.60 21.09 19.13
CA GLY A 211 3.11 22.33 19.72
C GLY A 211 4.48 22.69 19.16
N VAL A 212 4.60 22.80 17.83
CA VAL A 212 5.89 22.98 17.16
C VAL A 212 6.58 24.29 17.57
N GLU A 213 5.81 25.32 17.94
CA GLU A 213 6.35 26.62 18.35
C GLU A 213 7.28 26.55 19.57
N ASP A 214 6.91 25.78 20.61
CA ASP A 214 7.70 25.62 21.83
C ASP A 214 9.09 25.03 21.58
N LYS A 215 9.32 24.47 20.38
CA LYS A 215 10.56 23.79 20.00
C LYS A 215 11.47 24.66 19.12
N VAL A 216 10.91 25.60 18.36
CA VAL A 216 11.71 26.51 17.50
C VAL A 216 12.46 27.55 18.34
N THR A 217 11.92 27.90 19.52
CA THR A 217 12.51 28.85 20.47
C THR A 217 13.46 28.22 21.48
N LYS A 218 13.50 26.88 21.59
CA LYS A 218 14.33 26.14 22.55
C LYS A 218 15.65 25.71 21.93
N THR A 219 16.69 25.63 22.76
CA THR A 219 17.99 25.09 22.31
C THR A 219 17.85 23.61 21.92
N ALA A 220 18.70 23.10 21.02
CA ALA A 220 18.61 21.73 20.49
C ALA A 220 18.57 20.63 21.59
N LYS A 221 19.17 20.90 22.76
CA LYS A 221 19.17 20.01 23.94
C LYS A 221 17.81 19.97 24.65
N GLU A 222 17.13 21.11 24.75
CA GLU A 222 15.81 21.27 25.38
C GLU A 222 14.67 20.79 24.45
N ALA A 223 14.81 20.98 23.13
CA ALA A 223 13.86 20.48 22.15
C ALA A 223 13.76 18.93 22.16
N LYS A 224 14.90 18.25 22.34
CA LYS A 224 14.98 16.78 22.41
C LYS A 224 14.35 16.23 23.70
N ALA A 225 14.51 16.92 24.83
CA ALA A 225 13.85 16.58 26.10
C ALA A 225 12.33 16.86 26.06
N ALA A 226 11.91 17.98 25.47
CA ALA A 226 10.49 18.30 25.27
C ALA A 226 9.78 17.31 24.32
N GLN A 227 10.51 16.71 23.36
CA GLN A 227 9.99 15.67 22.49
C GLN A 227 9.67 14.37 23.24
N ALA A 228 10.43 14.04 24.28
CA ALA A 228 10.15 12.92 25.18
C ALA A 228 9.06 13.24 26.22
N ALA A 229 8.90 14.52 26.58
CA ALA A 229 7.96 14.99 27.61
C ALA A 229 6.58 15.43 27.08
N ALA A 230 6.36 15.49 25.76
CA ALA A 230 5.07 15.87 25.18
C ALA A 230 4.03 14.75 25.38
N VAL A 231 3.41 14.72 26.56
CA VAL A 231 2.31 13.81 26.90
C VAL A 231 1.10 14.18 26.05
N GLY A 232 0.76 13.30 25.09
CA GLY A 232 -0.47 13.38 24.29
C GLY A 232 -0.36 14.00 22.89
N GLY A 233 0.73 14.69 22.54
CA GLY A 233 0.86 15.35 21.23
C GLY A 233 0.95 14.37 20.03
N PRO A 234 1.88 13.40 20.06
CA PRO A 234 2.00 12.40 18.98
C PRO A 234 0.76 11.52 18.83
N ALA A 235 0.10 11.17 19.93
CA ALA A 235 -1.09 10.33 19.92
C ALA A 235 -2.34 11.05 19.35
N LYS A 236 -2.53 12.33 19.70
CA LYS A 236 -3.61 13.15 19.13
C LYS A 236 -3.39 13.40 17.64
N CYS A 237 -2.16 13.76 17.25
CA CYS A 237 -1.78 13.92 15.85
C CYS A 237 -1.97 12.63 15.06
N LYS A 238 -1.64 11.48 15.68
CA LYS A 238 -1.90 10.17 15.08
C LYS A 238 -3.38 9.94 14.81
N ARG A 239 -4.21 10.11 15.84
CA ARG A 239 -5.66 9.89 15.76
C ARG A 239 -6.30 10.80 14.72
N ALA A 240 -5.99 12.10 14.76
CA ALA A 240 -6.47 13.05 13.77
C ALA A 240 -6.20 12.57 12.33
N TRP A 241 -4.98 12.07 12.09
CA TRP A 241 -4.64 11.48 10.79
C TRP A 241 -5.44 10.25 10.41
N GLU A 242 -5.75 9.37 11.35
CA GLU A 242 -6.59 8.19 11.12
C GLU A 242 -8.06 8.56 10.89
N ASP A 243 -8.50 9.73 11.35
CA ASP A 243 -9.85 10.27 11.19
C ASP A 243 -9.98 11.19 9.94
N TYR A 244 -8.95 11.28 9.08
CA TYR A 244 -8.91 12.21 7.93
C TYR A 244 -10.14 12.12 7.02
N ASP A 245 -10.58 10.90 6.73
CA ASP A 245 -11.70 10.61 5.85
C ASP A 245 -13.07 10.67 6.56
N GLN A 246 -13.09 11.01 7.84
CA GLN A 246 -14.29 11.30 8.65
C GLN A 246 -14.54 12.81 8.81
N ILE A 247 -13.69 13.65 8.22
CA ILE A 247 -13.83 15.10 8.25
C ILE A 247 -14.41 15.53 6.89
N ASP A 248 -15.62 16.08 6.90
CA ASP A 248 -16.41 16.40 5.69
C ASP A 248 -15.59 17.09 4.58
N ASP A 249 -14.94 18.21 4.91
CA ASP A 249 -14.10 19.00 3.97
C ASP A 249 -13.01 18.16 3.26
N TYR A 250 -12.49 17.14 3.94
CA TYR A 250 -11.44 16.27 3.41
C TYR A 250 -12.00 15.02 2.75
N ALA A 251 -13.07 14.44 3.31
CA ALA A 251 -13.75 13.27 2.78
C ALA A 251 -14.26 13.52 1.36
N GLU A 252 -14.81 14.70 1.10
CA GLU A 252 -15.29 15.11 -0.24
C GLU A 252 -14.17 15.19 -1.28
N THR A 253 -12.91 15.32 -0.85
CA THR A 253 -11.77 15.42 -1.75
C THR A 253 -11.11 14.08 -2.06
N ILE A 254 -11.56 13.00 -1.42
CA ILE A 254 -11.02 11.66 -1.66
C ILE A 254 -11.48 11.17 -3.02
N VAL A 255 -10.50 10.91 -3.90
CA VAL A 255 -10.78 10.43 -5.24
C VAL A 255 -11.32 9.00 -5.20
N PRO A 256 -12.42 8.69 -5.91
CA PRO A 256 -12.94 7.33 -6.03
C PRO A 256 -11.87 6.36 -6.54
N LEU A 257 -11.86 5.14 -6.00
CA LEU A 257 -10.83 4.14 -6.34
C LEU A 257 -10.74 3.88 -7.85
N GLU A 258 -11.87 3.89 -8.56
CA GLU A 258 -11.91 3.71 -10.02
C GLU A 258 -11.07 4.71 -10.81
N ASN A 259 -10.84 5.90 -10.25
CA ASN A 259 -10.18 7.04 -10.90
C ASN A 259 -8.74 7.24 -10.42
N VAL A 260 -8.26 6.41 -9.50
CA VAL A 260 -6.89 6.50 -8.97
C VAL A 260 -5.91 5.99 -10.03
N PRO A 261 -4.92 6.80 -10.47
CA PRO A 261 -3.93 6.37 -11.44
C PRO A 261 -2.84 5.52 -10.77
N ILE A 262 -2.62 4.32 -11.29
CA ILE A 262 -1.75 3.29 -10.73
C ILE A 262 -0.49 3.15 -11.59
N CYS A 263 0.68 3.13 -10.94
CA CYS A 263 1.98 3.13 -11.60
C CYS A 263 2.30 1.82 -12.34
N PHE A 264 1.66 0.69 -11.97
CA PHE A 264 1.92 -0.59 -12.63
C PHE A 264 0.81 -1.62 -12.40
N GLN A 265 0.72 -2.56 -13.34
CA GLN A 265 0.01 -3.83 -13.15
C GLN A 265 1.02 -4.87 -12.67
N LEU A 266 0.80 -5.42 -11.48
CA LEU A 266 1.47 -6.66 -11.07
C LEU A 266 1.01 -7.80 -12.00
N PRO A 267 1.89 -8.74 -12.37
CA PRO A 267 1.47 -9.92 -13.12
C PRO A 267 0.34 -10.63 -12.36
N LEU A 268 -0.62 -11.19 -13.10
CA LEU A 268 -1.71 -11.99 -12.53
C LEU A 268 -1.10 -12.98 -11.52
N ALA A 269 -1.60 -12.96 -10.28
CA ALA A 269 -1.24 -13.97 -9.29
C ALA A 269 -1.56 -15.33 -9.93
N GLN A 270 -0.52 -16.10 -10.24
CA GLN A 270 -0.72 -17.44 -10.77
C GLN A 270 -1.34 -18.26 -9.65
N ARG A 271 -2.63 -18.57 -9.76
CA ARG A 271 -3.14 -19.80 -9.18
C ARG A 271 -2.32 -20.91 -9.83
N VAL A 272 -1.27 -21.37 -9.18
CA VAL A 272 -0.60 -22.59 -9.58
C VAL A 272 -1.53 -23.71 -9.09
N PRO A 273 -2.30 -24.39 -9.98
CA PRO A 273 -2.83 -25.68 -9.60
C PRO A 273 -1.64 -26.60 -9.36
N ASP A 274 -1.59 -27.24 -8.20
CA ASP A 274 -0.53 -28.18 -7.83
C ASP A 274 -0.20 -29.13 -8.99
N PRO A 275 1.00 -29.06 -9.58
CA PRO A 275 1.40 -30.04 -10.56
C PRO A 275 1.92 -31.26 -9.81
N LYS A 276 1.13 -32.34 -9.88
CA LYS A 276 1.52 -33.77 -9.74
C LYS A 276 1.31 -34.44 -8.38
N LYS A 277 0.16 -35.10 -8.26
CA LYS A 277 0.11 -36.56 -8.05
C LYS A 277 -0.79 -37.24 -9.09
N ALA A 278 -0.49 -37.03 -10.37
CA ALA A 278 -0.86 -38.02 -11.38
C ALA A 278 0.26 -39.07 -11.41
N LYS A 279 0.18 -40.05 -10.51
CA LYS A 279 1.04 -41.23 -10.60
C LYS A 279 0.44 -42.10 -11.71
N THR A 280 1.05 -42.02 -12.88
CA THR A 280 0.85 -42.98 -13.98
C THR A 280 1.14 -44.38 -13.44
N THR A 281 0.10 -45.20 -13.30
CA THR A 281 0.24 -46.66 -13.29
C THR A 281 -0.30 -47.18 -14.62
N LEU A 282 0.61 -47.25 -15.58
CA LEU A 282 0.50 -48.15 -16.73
C LEU A 282 1.55 -49.23 -16.47
N ALA A 283 1.12 -50.32 -15.85
CA ALA A 283 1.87 -51.58 -15.82
C ALA A 283 1.05 -52.58 -16.62
N VAL A 284 1.46 -52.81 -17.86
CA VAL A 284 0.97 -53.93 -18.67
C VAL A 284 1.94 -55.10 -18.49
N ALA A 285 1.36 -56.18 -17.99
CA ALA A 285 1.66 -57.60 -18.19
C ALA A 285 3.10 -58.10 -17.98
N GLU A 286 3.25 -59.00 -17.01
CA GLU A 286 3.96 -60.26 -17.29
C GLU A 286 3.29 -61.42 -16.55
N ASN A 287 2.69 -62.30 -17.37
CA ASN A 287 2.16 -63.60 -16.99
C ASN A 287 3.36 -64.53 -16.75
N LYS A 288 3.57 -65.04 -15.53
CA LYS A 288 4.55 -66.09 -15.29
C LYS A 288 3.85 -67.39 -14.89
N LYS A 289 3.75 -68.25 -15.90
CA LYS A 289 3.36 -69.65 -15.82
C LYS A 289 4.40 -70.40 -14.98
N THR A 290 3.91 -71.13 -13.98
CA THR A 290 4.66 -72.05 -13.14
C THR A 290 4.91 -73.34 -13.92
N GLU A 291 6.16 -73.68 -14.20
CA GLU A 291 6.58 -75.04 -14.55
C GLU A 291 8.02 -75.19 -14.04
N SER A 292 8.16 -75.98 -12.99
CA SER A 292 9.43 -76.32 -12.35
C SER A 292 9.98 -77.64 -12.91
N SER A 293 11.29 -77.78 -12.77
CA SER A 293 12.12 -78.99 -12.76
C SER A 293 12.74 -79.43 -14.10
N GLU A 294 13.88 -78.83 -14.40
CA GLU A 294 15.14 -79.52 -14.72
C GLU A 294 15.56 -80.47 -13.57
N PRO A 295 16.50 -81.43 -13.73
CA PRO A 295 17.68 -81.36 -14.62
C PRO A 295 18.06 -82.68 -15.33
N ASP A 296 18.94 -82.59 -16.33
CA ASP A 296 20.28 -83.19 -16.24
C ASP A 296 21.09 -82.92 -17.50
N GLY A 297 22.34 -82.54 -17.29
CA GLY A 297 23.30 -82.24 -18.33
C GLY A 297 24.05 -83.47 -18.84
N ASN A 298 24.70 -83.24 -19.98
CA ASN A 298 25.93 -83.85 -20.48
C ASN A 298 26.03 -85.39 -20.54
N ASP A 299 26.18 -85.93 -21.76
CA ASP A 299 27.52 -86.21 -22.33
C ASP A 299 27.46 -86.94 -23.70
N ILE A 300 28.33 -86.48 -24.61
CA ILE A 300 29.26 -87.27 -25.47
C ILE A 300 28.73 -88.12 -26.67
N ILE A 301 29.20 -87.68 -27.87
CA ILE A 301 29.86 -88.38 -29.01
C ILE A 301 29.13 -89.53 -29.76
N VAL A 302 29.37 -89.53 -31.09
CA VAL A 302 29.35 -90.65 -32.06
C VAL A 302 29.22 -92.05 -31.47
#